data_AF-A0A7U9MXQ9-F1
#
_entry.id   AF-A0A7U9MXQ9-F1
#
_cell.length_a   1.000
_cell.length_b   1.000
_cell.length_c   1.000
_cell.angle_alpha   90.00
_cell.angle_beta   90.00
_cell.angle_gamma   90.00
#
_symmetry.space_group_name_H-M   'P 1'
#
loop_
_entity.id
_entity.type
_entity.pdbx_description
1 polymer ?
#
loop_
_entity_poly.entity_id
_entity_poly.type
_entity_poly.pdbx_seq_one_letter_code
_entity_poly.pdbx_strand_id
1 'polypeptide(L)'
;MELIKKNIHMDRIRTQAVSQVTLEEDMNIPDQKPDVSSLCFDRASVMIDEVKPYTDYVQVRGRLCFAVLYHTQEEGCGLVTLEGKIPFEEKINMQGVQGSDLVHVQNTLEDLRVGIINSRKLSIQAVATLTALVQELYDEEAPIGLYGEDSAEYRRTPVEVAQIAICKNDIFRVKEEIALPASYPNMFQILWSSLTLDDVECKPLEGKLSLQGDLHLFLLYEGEGEEHPVRSFETTLPFSGAMECHGSRDGMIPDIHFMMGQQELDIRPDLDGEERIIGLETVLEIDIRIYEEEQTEILTDIYGVTRELTTISRSASLRRLLSRVNGKMKVNDHVRIQNKDAGILQLLHSQGTVQPDRQEVTEEGLELWGSLQVKVLYITGADDMPYASAAAQIPYHYTLEIPGLEKEDICDVKCSVEQLQVTMLDGEEMDVKAVLVFGTIAFRNIPLELIGDVIAAPLDTHKLGTLPGMTIYIVKPGDNLWNIGKRYYLPVERLRELNELTSDELTPGQKLLVVKGGMV
;
A
#
# COMPACT_ATOMS: atom_id res chain seq x y z
N MET A 1 18.81 29.58 -25.42
CA MET A 1 19.56 28.31 -25.43
C MET A 1 18.57 27.25 -24.96
N GLU A 2 18.74 25.98 -25.35
CA GLU A 2 17.78 24.94 -24.96
C GLU A 2 18.36 24.06 -23.85
N LEU A 3 17.58 23.82 -22.80
CA LEU A 3 17.95 22.91 -21.71
C LEU A 3 17.74 21.46 -22.15
N ILE A 4 18.70 20.60 -21.83
CA ILE A 4 18.51 19.16 -21.87
C ILE A 4 17.82 18.77 -20.57
N LYS A 5 16.60 18.25 -20.68
CA LYS A 5 15.79 17.86 -19.53
C LYS A 5 15.66 16.35 -19.47
N LYS A 6 15.65 15.82 -18.25
CA LYS A 6 15.34 14.43 -17.94
C LYS A 6 13.99 14.40 -17.22
N ASN A 7 13.09 13.54 -17.69
CA ASN A 7 11.81 13.32 -17.03
C ASN A 7 12.05 12.42 -15.82
N ILE A 8 11.57 12.87 -14.66
CA ILE A 8 11.58 12.10 -13.44
C ILE A 8 10.11 11.75 -13.13
N HIS A 9 9.80 10.46 -13.18
CA HIS A 9 8.44 9.96 -12.98
C HIS A 9 8.04 10.02 -11.51
N MET A 10 6.99 10.79 -11.23
CA MET A 10 6.46 11.02 -9.88
C MET A 10 4.96 10.74 -9.87
N ASP A 11 4.43 10.42 -8.71
CA ASP A 11 2.99 10.45 -8.46
C ASP A 11 2.65 11.61 -7.51
N ARG A 12 1.37 11.95 -7.46
CA ARG A 12 0.80 12.72 -6.36
C ARG A 12 -0.66 12.35 -6.19
N ILE A 13 -1.15 12.43 -4.95
CA ILE A 13 -2.58 12.41 -4.69
C ILE A 13 -3.08 13.82 -4.98
N ARG A 14 -3.77 14.00 -6.13
CA ARG A 14 -4.29 15.31 -6.53
C ARG A 14 -5.45 15.74 -5.66
N THR A 15 -6.31 14.79 -5.31
CA THR A 15 -7.46 14.98 -4.43
C THR A 15 -7.83 13.64 -3.80
N GLN A 16 -8.38 13.71 -2.59
CA GLN A 16 -8.92 12.56 -1.87
C GLN A 16 -10.26 12.93 -1.25
N ALA A 17 -11.17 11.96 -1.16
CA ALA A 17 -12.46 12.11 -0.52
C ALA A 17 -12.83 10.80 0.18
N VAL A 18 -13.41 10.93 1.36
CA VAL A 18 -13.90 9.79 2.16
C VAL A 18 -15.42 9.90 2.22
N SER A 19 -16.12 8.79 1.98
CA SER A 19 -17.57 8.66 2.21
C SER A 19 -17.86 7.44 3.04
N GLN A 20 -18.84 7.53 3.93
CA GLN A 20 -19.35 6.39 4.69
C GLN A 20 -20.69 5.96 4.08
N VAL A 21 -20.79 4.68 3.76
CA VAL A 21 -22.00 4.06 3.24
C VAL A 21 -22.60 3.19 4.33
N THR A 22 -23.85 3.48 4.68
CA THR A 22 -24.65 2.61 5.56
C THR A 22 -25.55 1.75 4.70
N LEU A 23 -25.44 0.44 4.87
CA LEU A 23 -26.21 -0.56 4.16
C LEU A 23 -27.15 -1.22 5.16
N GLU A 24 -28.44 -1.14 4.92
CA GLU A 24 -29.46 -1.79 5.72
C GLU A 24 -30.42 -2.54 4.80
N GLU A 25 -30.47 -3.87 4.92
CA GLU A 25 -31.39 -4.69 4.15
C GLU A 25 -31.98 -5.82 5.01
N ASP A 26 -33.27 -6.04 4.79
CA ASP A 26 -34.06 -7.09 5.40
C ASP A 26 -34.11 -8.31 4.46
N MET A 27 -33.47 -9.39 4.86
CA MET A 27 -33.38 -10.60 4.04
C MET A 27 -34.32 -11.70 4.55
N ASN A 28 -35.11 -12.26 3.63
CA ASN A 28 -35.91 -13.44 3.91
C ASN A 28 -35.08 -14.72 3.70
N ILE A 29 -35.23 -15.68 4.60
CA ILE A 29 -34.61 -17.00 4.48
C ILE A 29 -35.36 -17.79 3.38
N PRO A 30 -34.67 -18.30 2.33
CA PRO A 30 -35.30 -19.05 1.24
C PRO A 30 -36.10 -20.26 1.73
N ASP A 31 -37.22 -20.59 1.09
CA ASP A 31 -38.12 -21.67 1.53
C ASP A 31 -37.41 -23.02 1.68
N GLN A 32 -36.36 -23.28 0.90
CA GLN A 32 -35.57 -24.51 0.95
C GLN A 32 -34.69 -24.63 2.20
N LYS A 33 -34.47 -23.53 2.94
CA LYS A 33 -33.66 -23.51 4.15
C LYS A 33 -34.54 -23.51 5.41
N PRO A 34 -34.12 -24.18 6.48
CA PRO A 34 -34.85 -24.24 7.74
C PRO A 34 -34.87 -22.90 8.48
N ASP A 35 -35.82 -22.79 9.40
CA ASP A 35 -36.08 -21.61 10.23
C ASP A 35 -34.94 -21.33 11.22
N VAL A 36 -34.58 -20.05 11.40
CA VAL A 36 -33.49 -19.61 12.29
C VAL A 36 -33.91 -19.64 13.76
N SER A 37 -33.07 -20.21 14.62
CA SER A 37 -33.19 -20.13 16.09
C SER A 37 -32.26 -19.07 16.67
N SER A 38 -30.97 -19.12 16.34
CA SER A 38 -29.94 -18.19 16.82
C SER A 38 -28.84 -17.97 15.78
N LEU A 39 -28.12 -16.85 15.89
CA LEU A 39 -26.98 -16.54 15.04
C LEU A 39 -25.70 -17.07 15.68
N CYS A 40 -24.83 -17.70 14.88
CA CYS A 40 -23.59 -18.30 15.33
C CYS A 40 -22.38 -17.47 14.90
N PHE A 41 -22.29 -17.14 13.61
CA PHE A 41 -21.14 -16.42 13.05
C PHE A 41 -21.55 -15.58 11.84
N ASP A 42 -20.77 -14.55 11.54
CA ASP A 42 -21.02 -13.64 10.42
C ASP A 42 -19.71 -13.15 9.81
N ARG A 43 -19.73 -12.94 8.49
CA ARG A 43 -18.71 -12.22 7.75
C ARG A 43 -19.36 -11.35 6.70
N ALA A 44 -18.72 -10.23 6.40
CA ALA A 44 -19.01 -9.48 5.20
C ALA A 44 -17.74 -8.88 4.62
N SER A 45 -17.77 -8.67 3.32
CA SER A 45 -16.71 -8.03 2.54
C SER A 45 -17.36 -7.09 1.52
N VAL A 46 -16.79 -5.90 1.36
CA VAL A 46 -17.23 -4.94 0.36
C VAL A 46 -16.43 -5.17 -0.91
N MET A 47 -17.12 -5.45 -2.02
CA MET A 47 -16.51 -5.53 -3.34
C MET A 47 -16.92 -4.32 -4.18
N ILE A 48 -15.94 -3.68 -4.79
CA ILE A 48 -16.17 -2.57 -5.73
C ILE A 48 -16.24 -3.16 -7.15
N ASP A 49 -17.39 -3.02 -7.80
CA ASP A 49 -17.61 -3.56 -9.14
C ASP A 49 -17.25 -2.52 -10.22
N GLU A 50 -17.51 -1.23 -9.96
CA GLU A 50 -17.29 -0.17 -10.93
C GLU A 50 -17.01 1.18 -10.26
N VAL A 51 -16.00 1.90 -10.75
CA VAL A 51 -15.67 3.28 -10.36
C VAL A 51 -15.76 4.17 -11.59
N LYS A 52 -16.67 5.16 -11.55
CA LYS A 52 -16.90 6.11 -12.64
C LYS A 52 -16.65 7.54 -12.17
N PRO A 53 -15.55 8.18 -12.59
CA PRO A 53 -15.33 9.58 -12.31
C PRO A 53 -16.21 10.46 -13.21
N TYR A 54 -16.70 11.56 -12.64
CA TYR A 54 -17.41 12.64 -13.33
C TYR A 54 -16.76 13.97 -12.96
N THR A 55 -17.31 15.09 -13.44
CA THR A 55 -16.87 16.41 -12.98
C THR A 55 -17.29 16.63 -11.54
N ASP A 56 -16.32 16.82 -10.63
CA ASP A 56 -16.47 17.10 -9.20
C ASP A 56 -17.08 15.99 -8.32
N TYR A 57 -17.28 14.78 -8.87
CA TYR A 57 -17.70 13.62 -8.08
C TYR A 57 -17.28 12.31 -8.73
N VAL A 58 -17.22 11.27 -7.91
CA VAL A 58 -16.98 9.88 -8.34
C VAL A 58 -18.19 9.05 -7.95
N GLN A 59 -18.73 8.31 -8.92
CA GLN A 59 -19.79 7.34 -8.69
C GLN A 59 -19.15 5.98 -8.48
N VAL A 60 -19.38 5.39 -7.32
CA VAL A 60 -18.87 4.07 -6.94
C VAL A 60 -20.03 3.11 -6.87
N ARG A 61 -19.94 2.00 -7.61
CA ARG A 61 -20.88 0.88 -7.54
C ARG A 61 -20.17 -0.34 -7.02
N GLY A 62 -20.83 -1.00 -6.09
CA GLY A 62 -20.30 -2.22 -5.51
C GLY A 62 -21.39 -3.03 -4.86
N ARG A 63 -20.96 -4.04 -4.12
CA ARG A 63 -21.83 -4.95 -3.41
C ARG A 63 -21.19 -5.36 -2.10
N LEU A 64 -21.97 -5.33 -1.03
CA LEU A 64 -21.62 -6.02 0.21
C LEU A 64 -22.00 -7.48 0.05
N CYS A 65 -21.00 -8.35 0.03
CA CYS A 65 -21.21 -9.79 0.12
C CYS A 65 -21.11 -10.18 1.58
N PHE A 66 -22.16 -10.81 2.11
CA PHE A 66 -22.19 -11.28 3.48
C PHE A 66 -22.54 -12.76 3.52
N ALA A 67 -22.07 -13.43 4.58
CA ALA A 67 -22.46 -14.79 4.91
C ALA A 67 -22.74 -14.87 6.41
N VAL A 68 -23.81 -15.57 6.76
CA VAL A 68 -24.29 -15.74 8.14
C VAL A 68 -24.45 -17.23 8.42
N LEU A 69 -23.77 -17.72 9.44
CA LEU A 69 -23.92 -19.06 9.97
C LEU A 69 -24.92 -19.01 11.14
N TYR A 70 -25.97 -19.83 11.07
CA TYR A 70 -27.06 -19.81 12.05
C TYR A 70 -27.49 -21.23 12.44
N HIS A 71 -28.11 -21.35 13.62
CA HIS A 71 -28.69 -22.60 14.12
C HIS A 71 -30.15 -22.73 13.68
N THR A 72 -30.56 -23.97 13.41
CA THR A 72 -31.94 -24.27 13.01
C THR A 72 -32.85 -24.52 14.22
N GLN A 73 -34.16 -24.33 14.05
CA GLN A 73 -35.19 -24.67 15.04
C GLN A 73 -35.63 -26.15 15.01
N GLU A 74 -35.10 -26.95 14.08
CA GLU A 74 -35.53 -28.34 13.87
C GLU A 74 -34.92 -29.29 14.91
N GLU A 75 -35.53 -30.47 15.09
CA GLU A 75 -35.01 -31.51 15.99
C GLU A 75 -33.58 -31.90 15.56
N GLY A 76 -32.59 -31.64 16.42
CA GLY A 76 -31.17 -31.89 16.17
C GLY A 76 -30.30 -30.64 16.01
N CYS A 77 -30.89 -29.43 15.88
CA CYS A 77 -30.17 -28.14 15.79
C CYS A 77 -28.96 -28.16 14.84
N GLY A 78 -29.23 -28.23 13.54
CA GLY A 78 -28.20 -28.18 12.50
C GLY A 78 -27.60 -26.77 12.32
N LEU A 79 -26.43 -26.72 11.67
CA LEU A 79 -25.80 -25.48 11.24
C LEU A 79 -26.13 -25.22 9.77
N VAL A 80 -26.62 -24.02 9.46
CA VAL A 80 -26.89 -23.61 8.08
C VAL A 80 -26.27 -22.25 7.80
N THR A 81 -25.71 -22.12 6.60
CA THR A 81 -25.14 -20.85 6.14
C THR A 81 -26.08 -20.17 5.17
N LEU A 82 -26.24 -18.87 5.30
CA LEU A 82 -27.00 -18.02 4.41
C LEU A 82 -26.09 -16.94 3.84
N GLU A 83 -26.00 -16.90 2.52
CA GLU A 83 -25.21 -15.92 1.78
C GLU A 83 -26.12 -14.96 1.04
N GLY A 84 -25.71 -13.70 0.96
CA GLY A 84 -26.44 -12.69 0.19
C GLY A 84 -25.55 -11.56 -0.26
N LYS A 85 -26.11 -10.72 -1.13
CA LYS A 85 -25.42 -9.60 -1.77
C LYS A 85 -26.31 -8.38 -1.71
N ILE A 86 -25.83 -7.31 -1.07
CA ILE A 86 -26.52 -6.01 -1.02
C ILE A 86 -25.81 -5.09 -2.02
N PRO A 87 -26.40 -4.81 -3.19
CA PRO A 87 -25.82 -3.86 -4.12
C PRO A 87 -25.94 -2.44 -3.56
N PHE A 88 -24.92 -1.62 -3.79
CA PHE A 88 -24.94 -0.22 -3.41
C PHE A 88 -24.37 0.66 -4.51
N GLU A 89 -24.82 1.91 -4.51
CA GLU A 89 -24.34 2.95 -5.39
C GLU A 89 -24.15 4.22 -4.57
N GLU A 90 -22.92 4.68 -4.47
CA GLU A 90 -22.55 5.83 -3.67
C GLU A 90 -21.93 6.93 -4.56
N LYS A 91 -22.30 8.17 -4.28
CA LYS A 91 -21.74 9.34 -4.95
C LYS A 91 -20.80 10.09 -4.01
N ILE A 92 -19.51 9.91 -4.23
CA ILE A 92 -18.45 10.56 -3.46
C ILE A 92 -18.17 11.93 -4.09
N ASN A 93 -18.50 13.00 -3.39
CA ASN A 93 -18.20 14.36 -3.86
C ASN A 93 -16.71 14.63 -3.73
N MET A 94 -16.07 15.00 -4.83
CA MET A 94 -14.62 15.17 -4.91
C MET A 94 -14.31 16.29 -5.89
N GLN A 95 -14.16 17.52 -5.36
CA GLN A 95 -13.92 18.70 -6.18
C GLN A 95 -12.63 18.56 -6.98
N GLY A 96 -12.68 18.95 -8.25
CA GLY A 96 -11.52 18.93 -9.15
C GLY A 96 -11.23 17.58 -9.80
N VAL A 97 -12.07 16.56 -9.63
CA VAL A 97 -12.02 15.33 -10.45
C VAL A 97 -12.70 15.55 -11.80
N GLN A 98 -12.17 14.92 -12.84
CA GLN A 98 -12.61 14.93 -14.23
C GLN A 98 -12.94 13.51 -14.68
N GLY A 99 -13.82 13.37 -15.66
CA GLY A 99 -14.29 12.06 -16.12
C GLY A 99 -13.24 11.16 -16.79
N SER A 100 -12.04 11.67 -17.06
CA SER A 100 -10.91 10.90 -17.60
C SER A 100 -9.87 10.50 -16.55
N ASP A 101 -10.03 10.92 -15.29
CA ASP A 101 -9.07 10.60 -14.25
C ASP A 101 -9.12 9.12 -13.87
N LEU A 102 -7.98 8.59 -13.42
CA LEU A 102 -7.92 7.28 -12.79
C LEU A 102 -8.16 7.47 -11.28
N VAL A 103 -9.30 6.95 -10.80
CA VAL A 103 -9.66 7.00 -9.39
C VAL A 103 -9.50 5.61 -8.80
N HIS A 104 -8.71 5.49 -7.75
CA HIS A 104 -8.63 4.30 -6.93
C HIS A 104 -9.58 4.47 -5.74
N VAL A 105 -10.31 3.41 -5.40
CA VAL A 105 -11.23 3.41 -4.25
C VAL A 105 -10.81 2.27 -3.33
N GLN A 106 -10.36 2.62 -2.14
CA GLN A 106 -10.13 1.68 -1.06
C GLN A 106 -11.40 1.56 -0.22
N ASN A 107 -11.68 0.38 0.30
CA ASN A 107 -12.83 0.14 1.14
C ASN A 107 -12.40 -0.50 2.47
N THR A 108 -13.09 -0.17 3.54
CA THR A 108 -12.93 -0.81 4.85
C THR A 108 -14.30 -0.99 5.47
N LEU A 109 -14.59 -2.21 5.90
CA LEU A 109 -15.82 -2.51 6.65
C LEU A 109 -15.58 -2.15 8.13
N GLU A 110 -16.32 -1.17 8.63
CA GLU A 110 -16.19 -0.69 10.02
C GLU A 110 -17.03 -1.52 11.00
N ASP A 111 -18.29 -1.79 10.63
CA ASP A 111 -19.23 -2.53 11.48
C ASP A 111 -20.13 -3.42 10.62
N LEU A 112 -20.50 -4.56 11.19
CA LEU A 112 -21.49 -5.49 10.65
C LEU A 112 -22.34 -6.02 11.81
N ARG A 113 -23.64 -5.82 11.71
CA ARG A 113 -24.63 -6.33 12.65
C ARG A 113 -25.68 -7.13 11.90
N VAL A 114 -25.90 -8.34 12.39
CA VAL A 114 -26.96 -9.21 11.92
C VAL A 114 -27.93 -9.42 13.06
N GLY A 115 -29.21 -9.14 12.82
CA GLY A 115 -30.30 -9.33 13.78
C GLY A 115 -31.35 -10.29 13.26
N ILE A 116 -32.00 -11.03 14.18
CA ILE A 116 -33.16 -11.86 13.85
C ILE A 116 -34.42 -11.01 14.04
N ILE A 117 -35.21 -10.81 12.98
CA ILE A 117 -36.52 -10.16 13.06
C ILE A 117 -37.59 -11.20 13.43
N ASN A 118 -37.53 -12.36 12.77
CA ASN A 118 -38.34 -13.55 13.08
C ASN A 118 -37.64 -14.82 12.54
N SER A 119 -38.26 -16.00 12.69
CA SER A 119 -37.69 -17.30 12.28
C SER A 119 -37.37 -17.42 10.78
N ARG A 120 -37.80 -16.48 9.95
CA ARG A 120 -37.62 -16.45 8.48
C ARG A 120 -37.07 -15.14 7.93
N LYS A 121 -36.68 -14.20 8.79
CA LYS A 121 -36.26 -12.87 8.36
C LYS A 121 -35.14 -12.33 9.23
N LEU A 122 -34.05 -11.95 8.58
CA LEU A 122 -32.87 -11.34 9.19
C LEU A 122 -32.77 -9.86 8.78
N SER A 123 -32.28 -9.04 9.69
CA SER A 123 -31.88 -7.66 9.43
C SER A 123 -30.36 -7.61 9.32
N ILE A 124 -29.85 -7.00 8.27
CA ILE A 124 -28.41 -6.83 8.04
C ILE A 124 -28.12 -5.35 8.00
N GLN A 125 -27.28 -4.89 8.91
CA GLN A 125 -26.80 -3.52 9.00
C GLN A 125 -25.28 -3.52 8.90
N ALA A 126 -24.73 -2.79 7.95
CA ALA A 126 -23.29 -2.66 7.76
C ALA A 126 -22.90 -1.21 7.52
N VAL A 127 -21.74 -0.82 8.05
CA VAL A 127 -21.13 0.49 7.79
C VAL A 127 -19.79 0.26 7.11
N ALA A 128 -19.64 0.80 5.91
CA ALA A 128 -18.42 0.72 5.13
C ALA A 128 -17.88 2.11 4.82
N THR A 129 -16.59 2.30 4.99
CA THR A 129 -15.89 3.53 4.61
C THR A 129 -15.19 3.34 3.27
N LEU A 130 -15.50 4.24 2.34
CA LEU A 130 -14.93 4.30 1.00
C LEU A 130 -13.99 5.50 0.92
N THR A 131 -12.71 5.24 0.65
CA THR A 131 -11.69 6.26 0.44
C THR A 131 -11.36 6.31 -1.04
N ALA A 132 -11.84 7.34 -1.73
CA ALA A 132 -11.52 7.60 -3.13
C ALA A 132 -10.30 8.52 -3.24
N LEU A 133 -9.33 8.14 -4.06
CA LEU A 133 -8.10 8.90 -4.30
C LEU A 133 -7.80 9.00 -5.79
N VAL A 134 -7.53 10.23 -6.25
CA VAL A 134 -7.05 10.50 -7.61
C VAL A 134 -5.54 10.54 -7.56
N GLN A 135 -4.91 9.50 -8.10
CA GLN A 135 -3.48 9.46 -8.29
C GLN A 135 -3.14 9.94 -9.70
N GLU A 136 -2.27 10.95 -9.76
CA GLU A 136 -1.77 11.50 -11.00
C GLU A 136 -0.30 11.16 -11.11
N LEU A 137 0.06 10.41 -12.16
CA LEU A 137 1.44 10.27 -12.60
C LEU A 137 1.82 11.51 -13.41
N TYR A 138 2.92 12.14 -13.04
CA TYR A 138 3.45 13.30 -13.75
C TYR A 138 4.96 13.20 -13.88
N ASP A 139 5.48 13.84 -14.93
CA ASP A 139 6.91 13.93 -15.17
C ASP A 139 7.43 15.26 -14.67
N GLU A 140 8.35 15.22 -13.71
CA GLU A 140 9.08 16.39 -13.27
C GLU A 140 10.32 16.57 -14.16
N GLU A 141 10.33 17.63 -14.98
CA GLU A 141 11.42 17.86 -15.95
C GLU A 141 12.68 18.46 -15.29
N ALA A 142 13.63 17.63 -14.87
CA ALA A 142 14.88 18.11 -14.28
C ALA A 142 15.88 18.55 -15.37
N PRO A 143 16.41 19.79 -15.34
CA PRO A 143 17.46 20.20 -16.25
C PRO A 143 18.76 19.46 -15.90
N ILE A 144 19.33 18.72 -16.84
CA ILE A 144 20.59 17.98 -16.65
C ILE A 144 21.74 18.54 -17.51
N GLY A 145 21.42 19.39 -18.48
CA GLY A 145 22.41 19.99 -19.37
C GLY A 145 21.87 21.11 -20.22
N LEU A 146 22.69 21.57 -21.15
CA LEU A 146 22.39 22.70 -22.03
C LEU A 146 22.91 22.40 -23.44
N TYR A 147 22.08 22.62 -24.47
CA TYR A 147 22.52 22.57 -25.86
C TYR A 147 23.30 23.85 -26.22
N GLY A 148 24.51 23.67 -26.78
CA GLY A 148 25.38 24.76 -27.23
C GLY A 148 26.43 25.17 -26.19
N GLU A 149 27.20 24.20 -25.68
CA GLU A 149 28.22 24.35 -24.62
C GLU A 149 29.28 25.41 -24.92
N ASP A 150 29.54 25.75 -26.19
CA ASP A 150 30.60 26.68 -26.61
C ASP A 150 30.45 28.13 -26.08
N SER A 151 29.35 28.45 -25.41
CA SER A 151 29.01 29.81 -25.00
C SER A 151 28.59 29.97 -23.54
N ALA A 152 28.53 28.88 -22.78
CA ALA A 152 28.00 28.85 -21.42
C ALA A 152 28.69 27.82 -20.54
N GLU A 153 28.94 28.18 -19.30
CA GLU A 153 29.41 27.30 -18.23
C GLU A 153 28.22 26.93 -17.35
N TYR A 154 28.13 25.67 -16.91
CA TYR A 154 27.07 25.19 -16.04
C TYR A 154 27.61 24.36 -14.88
N ARG A 155 26.90 24.39 -13.76
CA ARG A 155 27.20 23.60 -12.56
C ARG A 155 26.12 22.57 -12.35
N ARG A 156 26.52 21.34 -12.02
CA ARG A 156 25.62 20.26 -11.65
C ARG A 156 25.78 19.91 -10.17
N THR A 157 24.69 19.50 -9.56
CA THR A 157 24.66 18.96 -8.20
C THR A 157 23.99 17.59 -8.25
N PRO A 158 24.63 16.53 -7.74
CA PRO A 158 23.99 15.22 -7.66
C PRO A 158 22.85 15.28 -6.64
N VAL A 159 21.69 14.77 -7.04
CA VAL A 159 20.51 14.61 -6.20
C VAL A 159 20.06 13.16 -6.30
N GLU A 160 19.88 12.51 -5.15
CA GLU A 160 19.29 11.18 -5.07
C GLU A 160 17.77 11.31 -5.20
N VAL A 161 17.21 10.61 -6.18
CA VAL A 161 15.81 10.69 -6.52
C VAL A 161 15.21 9.29 -6.57
N ALA A 162 14.10 9.10 -5.86
CA ALA A 162 13.28 7.90 -5.94
C ALA A 162 12.13 8.16 -6.91
N GLN A 163 12.20 7.59 -8.11
CA GLN A 163 11.19 7.74 -9.15
C GLN A 163 10.33 6.49 -9.28
N ILE A 164 9.11 6.63 -9.78
CA ILE A 164 8.27 5.47 -10.12
C ILE A 164 8.77 4.86 -11.42
N ALA A 165 9.29 3.65 -11.34
CA ALA A 165 9.64 2.87 -12.52
C ALA A 165 8.41 2.14 -13.08
N ILE A 166 7.53 1.64 -12.21
CA ILE A 166 6.36 0.84 -12.60
C ILE A 166 5.17 1.19 -11.70
N CYS A 167 4.01 1.42 -12.32
CA CYS A 167 2.73 1.58 -11.65
C CYS A 167 1.67 0.82 -12.46
N LYS A 168 1.18 -0.31 -11.95
CA LYS A 168 0.26 -1.20 -12.65
C LYS A 168 -0.62 -1.95 -11.66
N ASN A 169 -1.88 -2.19 -12.03
CA ASN A 169 -2.72 -3.18 -11.37
C ASN A 169 -2.72 -4.48 -12.17
N ASP A 170 -2.59 -5.60 -11.48
CA ASP A 170 -2.61 -6.92 -12.09
C ASP A 170 -3.37 -7.92 -11.21
N ILE A 171 -3.64 -9.10 -11.75
CA ILE A 171 -4.41 -10.13 -11.09
C ILE A 171 -3.61 -11.44 -11.12
N PHE A 172 -3.42 -12.05 -9.95
CA PHE A 172 -2.83 -13.38 -9.83
C PHE A 172 -3.90 -14.39 -9.42
N ARG A 173 -4.02 -15.48 -10.16
CA ARG A 173 -5.01 -16.53 -9.89
C ARG A 173 -4.33 -17.73 -9.28
N VAL A 174 -4.82 -18.16 -8.13
CA VAL A 174 -4.37 -19.38 -7.46
C VAL A 174 -5.45 -20.44 -7.63
N LYS A 175 -5.04 -21.62 -8.09
CA LYS A 175 -5.90 -22.79 -8.28
C LYS A 175 -5.24 -23.98 -7.62
N GLU A 176 -5.87 -24.50 -6.58
CA GLU A 176 -5.34 -25.61 -5.79
C GLU A 176 -6.41 -26.68 -5.59
N GLU A 177 -5.97 -27.93 -5.46
CA GLU A 177 -6.83 -29.06 -5.09
C GLU A 177 -6.34 -29.63 -3.76
N ILE A 178 -7.19 -29.55 -2.73
CA ILE A 178 -6.86 -30.04 -1.40
C ILE A 178 -7.61 -31.35 -1.14
N ALA A 179 -6.86 -32.43 -0.94
CA ALA A 179 -7.44 -33.72 -0.55
C ALA A 179 -7.59 -33.80 0.98
N LEU A 180 -8.76 -34.20 1.46
CA LEU A 180 -9.00 -34.42 2.88
C LEU A 180 -8.22 -35.64 3.40
N PRO A 181 -7.50 -35.53 4.53
CA PRO A 181 -6.81 -36.66 5.14
C PRO A 181 -7.77 -37.81 5.49
N ALA A 182 -7.29 -39.06 5.44
CA ALA A 182 -8.11 -40.25 5.65
C ALA A 182 -8.84 -40.33 7.02
N SER A 183 -8.41 -39.53 8.01
CA SER A 183 -9.07 -39.42 9.32
C SER A 183 -10.41 -38.67 9.27
N TYR A 184 -10.69 -37.95 8.19
CA TYR A 184 -11.87 -37.12 8.01
C TYR A 184 -12.94 -37.86 7.20
N PRO A 185 -14.23 -37.73 7.55
CA PRO A 185 -15.33 -38.25 6.75
C PRO A 185 -15.46 -37.49 5.43
N ASN A 186 -16.11 -38.11 4.45
CA ASN A 186 -16.44 -37.52 3.15
C ASN A 186 -17.30 -36.27 3.34
N MET A 187 -17.17 -35.28 2.46
CA MET A 187 -17.94 -34.03 2.56
C MET A 187 -19.33 -34.22 1.95
N PHE A 188 -20.36 -33.91 2.72
CA PHE A 188 -21.70 -33.74 2.21
C PHE A 188 -21.91 -32.30 1.68
N GLN A 189 -21.54 -31.30 2.48
CA GLN A 189 -21.56 -29.88 2.08
C GLN A 189 -20.60 -29.03 2.92
N ILE A 190 -20.11 -27.93 2.34
CA ILE A 190 -19.36 -26.91 3.07
C ILE A 190 -20.35 -25.96 3.75
N LEU A 191 -20.22 -25.81 5.07
CA LEU A 191 -21.00 -24.88 5.86
C LEU A 191 -20.31 -23.52 5.89
N TRP A 192 -19.01 -23.48 6.20
CA TRP A 192 -18.27 -22.23 6.30
C TRP A 192 -16.88 -22.37 5.73
N SER A 193 -16.35 -21.27 5.20
CA SER A 193 -14.97 -21.19 4.72
C SER A 193 -14.34 -19.88 5.16
N SER A 194 -13.05 -19.86 5.38
CA SER A 194 -12.27 -18.63 5.55
C SER A 194 -10.94 -18.82 4.85
N LEU A 195 -10.55 -17.84 4.04
CA LEU A 195 -9.28 -17.85 3.33
C LEU A 195 -8.54 -16.55 3.66
N THR A 196 -7.40 -16.68 4.33
CA THR A 196 -6.50 -15.57 4.63
C THR A 196 -5.19 -15.73 3.88
N LEU A 197 -4.53 -14.60 3.66
CA LEU A 197 -3.29 -14.49 2.92
C LEU A 197 -2.20 -14.04 3.88
N ASP A 198 -1.17 -14.87 4.05
CA ASP A 198 -0.12 -14.69 5.03
C ASP A 198 1.27 -14.79 4.37
N ASP A 199 2.27 -14.15 4.96
CA ASP A 199 3.69 -14.14 4.56
C ASP A 199 3.96 -13.90 3.06
N VAL A 200 3.26 -12.93 2.44
CA VAL A 200 3.44 -12.65 1.01
C VAL A 200 4.70 -11.82 0.77
N GLU A 201 5.71 -12.46 0.21
CA GLU A 201 6.90 -11.82 -0.31
C GLU A 201 6.80 -11.57 -1.81
N CYS A 202 7.28 -10.40 -2.21
CA CYS A 202 7.38 -10.04 -3.61
C CYS A 202 8.76 -9.49 -3.95
N LYS A 203 9.40 -10.08 -4.97
CA LYS A 203 10.76 -9.74 -5.39
C LYS A 203 10.78 -9.34 -6.86
N PRO A 204 11.14 -8.07 -7.18
CA PRO A 204 11.35 -7.66 -8.57
C PRO A 204 12.59 -8.35 -9.15
N LEU A 205 12.41 -8.95 -10.32
CA LEU A 205 13.46 -9.58 -11.13
C LEU A 205 13.50 -8.89 -12.51
N GLU A 206 14.48 -9.22 -13.35
CA GLU A 206 14.56 -8.68 -14.71
C GLU A 206 13.29 -9.00 -15.54
N GLY A 207 12.46 -7.98 -15.77
CA GLY A 207 11.22 -8.06 -16.54
C GLY A 207 10.11 -8.91 -15.92
N LYS A 208 10.28 -9.37 -14.68
CA LYS A 208 9.33 -10.25 -13.98
C LYS A 208 9.22 -9.87 -12.51
N LEU A 209 8.09 -10.19 -11.93
CA LEU A 209 7.84 -10.04 -10.50
C LEU A 209 7.60 -11.42 -9.91
N SER A 210 8.46 -11.86 -8.98
CA SER A 210 8.28 -13.13 -8.29
C SER A 210 7.39 -12.94 -7.08
N LEU A 211 6.40 -13.82 -6.90
CA LEU A 211 5.49 -13.84 -5.76
C LEU A 211 5.58 -15.19 -5.06
N GLN A 212 5.64 -15.13 -3.74
CA GLN A 212 5.58 -16.30 -2.88
C GLN A 212 4.82 -15.92 -1.61
N GLY A 213 3.93 -16.78 -1.15
CA GLY A 213 3.22 -16.58 0.11
C GLY A 213 2.39 -17.80 0.46
N ASP A 214 1.67 -17.70 1.56
CA ASP A 214 0.87 -18.80 2.11
C ASP A 214 -0.61 -18.42 2.14
N LEU A 215 -1.46 -19.33 1.69
CA LEU A 215 -2.91 -19.22 1.83
C LEU A 215 -3.36 -20.12 2.97
N HIS A 216 -3.97 -19.55 4.00
CA HIS A 216 -4.55 -20.30 5.11
C HIS A 216 -6.04 -20.50 4.87
N LEU A 217 -6.42 -21.77 4.68
CA LEU A 217 -7.80 -22.18 4.46
C LEU A 217 -8.36 -22.83 5.73
N PHE A 218 -9.44 -22.27 6.25
CA PHE A 218 -10.31 -22.90 7.23
C PHE A 218 -11.62 -23.33 6.56
N LEU A 219 -12.06 -24.54 6.85
CA LEU A 219 -13.35 -25.08 6.42
C LEU A 219 -14.11 -25.66 7.61
N LEU A 220 -15.40 -25.36 7.67
CA LEU A 220 -16.39 -26.05 8.47
C LEU A 220 -17.33 -26.76 7.50
N TYR A 221 -17.48 -28.08 7.62
CA TYR A 221 -18.26 -28.87 6.68
C TYR A 221 -19.03 -29.98 7.38
N GLU A 222 -20.09 -30.45 6.74
CA GLU A 222 -20.87 -31.60 7.19
C GLU A 222 -20.31 -32.88 6.58
N GLY A 223 -19.97 -33.85 7.44
CA GLY A 223 -19.48 -35.15 7.01
C GLY A 223 -20.61 -36.12 6.64
N GLU A 224 -20.34 -37.03 5.71
CA GLU A 224 -21.19 -38.22 5.50
C GLU A 224 -21.07 -39.18 6.69
N GLY A 225 -22.21 -39.59 7.27
CA GLY A 225 -22.28 -40.48 8.43
C GLY A 225 -23.65 -40.47 9.10
N GLU A 226 -23.83 -41.27 10.16
CA GLU A 226 -25.03 -41.17 11.02
C GLU A 226 -25.04 -39.77 11.68
N GLU A 227 -26.20 -39.08 11.61
CA GLU A 227 -26.43 -37.72 12.12
C GLU A 227 -25.64 -36.56 11.47
N HIS A 228 -24.98 -36.78 10.32
CA HIS A 228 -24.24 -35.72 9.59
C HIS A 228 -23.29 -34.88 10.47
N PRO A 229 -22.17 -35.46 10.96
CA PRO A 229 -21.31 -34.77 11.92
C PRO A 229 -20.59 -33.57 11.28
N VAL A 230 -20.70 -32.41 11.91
CA VAL A 230 -19.94 -31.22 11.52
C VAL A 230 -18.46 -31.39 11.92
N ARG A 231 -17.55 -31.07 10.99
CA ARG A 231 -16.10 -31.15 11.17
C ARG A 231 -15.42 -29.87 10.72
N SER A 232 -14.35 -29.49 11.41
CA SER A 232 -13.46 -28.43 10.97
C SER A 232 -12.15 -28.99 10.38
N PHE A 233 -11.67 -28.33 9.34
CA PHE A 233 -10.41 -28.65 8.68
C PHE A 233 -9.64 -27.35 8.40
N GLU A 234 -8.36 -27.32 8.78
CA GLU A 234 -7.45 -26.19 8.53
C GLU A 234 -6.21 -26.68 7.80
N THR A 235 -5.78 -25.93 6.80
CA THR A 235 -4.52 -26.19 6.10
C THR A 235 -3.88 -24.90 5.59
N THR A 236 -2.57 -24.94 5.40
CA THR A 236 -1.80 -23.88 4.75
C THR A 236 -1.36 -24.36 3.38
N LEU A 237 -1.57 -23.54 2.37
CA LEU A 237 -1.26 -23.81 0.96
C LEU A 237 -0.21 -22.81 0.50
N PRO A 238 1.07 -23.22 0.37
CA PRO A 238 2.08 -22.35 -0.17
C PRO A 238 1.82 -22.15 -1.66
N PHE A 239 1.77 -20.89 -2.11
CA PHE A 239 1.70 -20.56 -3.51
C PHE A 239 2.99 -19.86 -3.96
N SER A 240 3.40 -20.13 -5.19
CA SER A 240 4.52 -19.42 -5.80
C SER A 240 4.23 -19.19 -7.27
N GLY A 241 4.64 -18.03 -7.78
CA GLY A 241 4.40 -17.65 -9.15
C GLY A 241 5.31 -16.53 -9.61
N ALA A 242 5.29 -16.28 -10.91
CA ALA A 242 5.93 -15.13 -11.50
C ALA A 242 4.96 -14.42 -12.43
N MET A 243 4.97 -13.09 -12.40
CA MET A 243 4.15 -12.23 -13.24
C MET A 243 5.04 -11.43 -14.18
N GLU A 244 4.53 -11.12 -15.37
CA GLU A 244 5.25 -10.26 -16.31
C GLU A 244 5.19 -8.81 -15.83
N CYS A 245 6.36 -8.23 -15.59
CA CYS A 245 6.52 -6.88 -15.08
C CYS A 245 7.62 -6.19 -15.86
N HIS A 246 7.29 -5.70 -17.06
CA HIS A 246 8.25 -5.04 -17.93
C HIS A 246 8.84 -3.80 -17.25
N GLY A 247 10.17 -3.68 -17.27
CA GLY A 247 10.89 -2.59 -16.61
C GLY A 247 11.39 -2.93 -15.20
N SER A 248 10.93 -4.03 -14.60
CA SER A 248 11.41 -4.49 -13.29
C SER A 248 12.88 -4.90 -13.37
N ARG A 249 13.66 -4.52 -12.36
CA ARG A 249 15.08 -4.89 -12.17
C ARG A 249 15.34 -5.31 -10.72
N ASP A 250 16.39 -6.09 -10.54
CA ASP A 250 16.88 -6.40 -9.20
C ASP A 250 17.37 -5.12 -8.48
N GLY A 251 17.13 -5.04 -7.18
CA GLY A 251 17.44 -3.86 -6.36
C GLY A 251 16.42 -2.71 -6.41
N MET A 252 15.38 -2.79 -7.24
CA MET A 252 14.26 -1.85 -7.16
C MET A 252 13.44 -2.06 -5.88
N ILE A 253 12.70 -1.04 -5.46
CA ILE A 253 11.94 -1.04 -4.21
C ILE A 253 10.47 -1.32 -4.53
N PRO A 254 9.97 -2.54 -4.25
CA PRO A 254 8.57 -2.88 -4.46
C PRO A 254 7.71 -2.34 -3.31
N ASP A 255 6.66 -1.63 -3.67
CA ASP A 255 5.54 -1.26 -2.81
C ASP A 255 4.26 -1.90 -3.39
N ILE A 256 3.92 -3.08 -2.88
CA ILE A 256 2.89 -3.92 -3.48
C ILE A 256 1.76 -4.13 -2.48
N HIS A 257 0.52 -3.99 -2.93
CA HIS A 257 -0.66 -4.29 -2.14
C HIS A 257 -1.38 -5.50 -2.70
N PHE A 258 -1.75 -6.42 -1.81
CA PHE A 258 -2.55 -7.59 -2.13
C PHE A 258 -3.95 -7.41 -1.54
N MET A 259 -4.97 -7.64 -2.36
CA MET A 259 -6.35 -7.70 -1.93
C MET A 259 -6.93 -9.05 -2.36
N MET A 260 -7.61 -9.70 -1.41
CA MET A 260 -8.37 -10.91 -1.70
C MET A 260 -9.59 -10.53 -2.54
N GLY A 261 -9.61 -10.98 -3.79
CA GLY A 261 -10.74 -10.83 -4.70
C GLY A 261 -11.74 -11.98 -4.56
N GLN A 262 -12.34 -12.39 -5.67
CA GLN A 262 -13.31 -13.48 -5.70
C GLN A 262 -12.68 -14.82 -5.27
N GLN A 263 -13.45 -15.58 -4.48
CA GLN A 263 -13.09 -16.90 -3.98
C GLN A 263 -14.21 -17.89 -4.35
N GLU A 264 -13.83 -19.04 -4.90
CA GLU A 264 -14.74 -20.14 -5.20
C GLU A 264 -14.16 -21.42 -4.61
N LEU A 265 -15.03 -22.18 -3.94
CA LEU A 265 -14.73 -23.47 -3.35
C LEU A 265 -15.75 -24.48 -3.87
N ASP A 266 -15.28 -25.60 -4.39
CA ASP A 266 -16.13 -26.67 -4.88
C ASP A 266 -15.69 -28.03 -4.34
N ILE A 267 -16.66 -28.89 -4.07
CA ILE A 267 -16.42 -30.26 -3.61
C ILE A 267 -16.33 -31.15 -4.86
N ARG A 268 -15.26 -31.94 -4.93
CA ARG A 268 -15.00 -32.87 -6.03
C ARG A 268 -14.80 -34.29 -5.49
N PRO A 269 -15.19 -35.31 -6.30
CA PRO A 269 -14.89 -36.69 -5.98
C PRO A 269 -13.40 -36.99 -6.18
N ASP A 270 -12.86 -37.85 -5.34
CA ASP A 270 -11.52 -38.41 -5.49
C ASP A 270 -11.50 -39.59 -6.49
N LEU A 271 -10.37 -40.30 -6.56
CA LEU A 271 -10.20 -41.44 -7.48
C LEU A 271 -11.17 -42.60 -7.20
N ASP A 272 -11.67 -42.71 -5.96
CA ASP A 272 -12.61 -43.74 -5.54
C ASP A 272 -14.07 -43.27 -5.69
N GLY A 273 -14.28 -42.01 -6.11
CA GLY A 273 -15.59 -41.40 -6.29
C GLY A 273 -16.16 -40.77 -5.01
N GLU A 274 -15.36 -40.64 -3.95
CA GLU A 274 -15.78 -40.06 -2.68
C GLU A 274 -15.54 -38.54 -2.69
N GLU A 275 -16.53 -37.76 -2.24
CA GLU A 275 -16.48 -36.29 -2.19
C GLU A 275 -15.46 -35.78 -1.16
N ARG A 276 -14.17 -35.82 -1.51
CA ARG A 276 -13.02 -35.62 -0.60
C ARG A 276 -11.98 -34.64 -1.12
N ILE A 277 -12.18 -34.08 -2.30
CA ILE A 277 -11.29 -33.07 -2.88
C ILE A 277 -11.98 -31.71 -2.80
N ILE A 278 -11.26 -30.71 -2.31
CA ILE A 278 -11.69 -29.31 -2.30
C ILE A 278 -10.98 -28.62 -3.45
N GLY A 279 -11.72 -28.22 -4.48
CA GLY A 279 -11.24 -27.30 -5.50
C GLY A 279 -11.28 -25.87 -4.96
N LEU A 280 -10.12 -25.22 -4.87
CA LEU A 280 -10.00 -23.82 -4.49
C LEU A 280 -9.60 -23.00 -5.71
N GLU A 281 -10.43 -22.02 -6.09
CA GLU A 281 -10.06 -20.98 -7.04
C GLU A 281 -10.15 -19.61 -6.37
N THR A 282 -9.04 -18.89 -6.27
CA THR A 282 -9.02 -17.53 -5.72
C THR A 282 -8.27 -16.56 -6.62
N VAL A 283 -8.74 -15.32 -6.59
CA VAL A 283 -8.19 -14.20 -7.35
C VAL A 283 -7.54 -13.22 -6.37
N LEU A 284 -6.23 -13.02 -6.50
CA LEU A 284 -5.49 -11.98 -5.79
C LEU A 284 -5.39 -10.74 -6.69
N GLU A 285 -5.95 -9.63 -6.25
CA GLU A 285 -5.77 -8.33 -6.90
C GLU A 285 -4.51 -7.68 -6.36
N ILE A 286 -3.65 -7.20 -7.26
CA ILE A 286 -2.31 -6.72 -6.93
C ILE A 286 -2.13 -5.30 -7.46
N ASP A 287 -1.96 -4.33 -6.57
CA ASP A 287 -1.52 -2.97 -6.90
C ASP A 287 0.01 -2.95 -6.82
N ILE A 288 0.67 -2.81 -7.97
CA ILE A 288 2.13 -2.89 -8.10
C ILE A 288 2.68 -1.48 -8.30
N ARG A 289 3.46 -1.01 -7.32
CA ARG A 289 4.30 0.17 -7.45
C ARG A 289 5.74 -0.23 -7.22
N ILE A 290 6.62 0.14 -8.15
CA ILE A 290 8.05 -0.15 -8.03
C ILE A 290 8.81 1.14 -8.20
N TYR A 291 9.60 1.47 -7.19
CA TYR A 291 10.45 2.65 -7.17
C TYR A 291 11.89 2.29 -7.53
N GLU A 292 12.54 3.18 -8.26
CA GLU A 292 13.95 3.11 -8.57
C GLU A 292 14.67 4.33 -7.99
N GLU A 293 15.72 4.07 -7.22
CA GLU A 293 16.62 5.12 -6.75
C GLU A 293 17.71 5.37 -7.78
N GLU A 294 17.81 6.63 -8.21
CA GLU A 294 18.82 7.05 -9.16
C GLU A 294 19.48 8.35 -8.72
N GLN A 295 20.81 8.41 -8.81
CA GLN A 295 21.56 9.64 -8.62
C GLN A 295 21.50 10.46 -9.91
N THR A 296 20.78 11.57 -9.89
CA THR A 296 20.63 12.47 -11.04
C THR A 296 21.42 13.76 -10.83
N GLU A 297 22.28 14.10 -11.78
CA GLU A 297 23.02 15.36 -11.77
C GLU A 297 22.17 16.51 -12.32
N ILE A 298 21.59 17.30 -11.42
CA ILE A 298 20.72 18.42 -11.78
C ILE A 298 21.55 19.68 -11.96
N LEU A 299 21.28 20.42 -13.03
CA LEU A 299 21.91 21.69 -13.35
C LEU A 299 21.36 22.79 -12.43
N THR A 300 22.25 23.38 -11.62
CA THR A 300 21.91 24.30 -10.52
C THR A 300 22.32 25.75 -10.77
N ASP A 301 23.33 26.00 -11.59
CA ASP A 301 23.73 27.34 -12.00
C ASP A 301 24.26 27.32 -13.43
N ILE A 302 24.07 28.43 -14.15
CA ILE A 302 24.60 28.66 -15.49
C ILE A 302 25.09 30.10 -15.56
N TYR A 303 26.22 30.32 -16.21
CA TYR A 303 26.60 31.65 -16.67
C TYR A 303 27.16 31.61 -18.08
N GLY A 304 26.96 32.70 -18.82
CA GLY A 304 27.46 32.80 -20.18
C GLY A 304 28.89 33.34 -20.22
N VAL A 305 29.68 32.82 -21.16
CA VAL A 305 31.04 33.30 -21.45
C VAL A 305 31.00 34.31 -22.59
N THR A 306 30.18 34.04 -23.61
CA THR A 306 30.05 34.90 -24.81
C THR A 306 28.70 35.61 -24.91
N ARG A 307 27.79 35.36 -23.96
CA ARG A 307 26.43 35.93 -23.88
C ARG A 307 26.07 36.22 -22.44
N GLU A 308 25.15 37.15 -22.21
CA GLU A 308 24.50 37.30 -20.91
C GLU A 308 23.41 36.23 -20.79
N LEU A 309 23.42 35.48 -19.69
CA LEU A 309 22.42 34.44 -19.43
C LEU A 309 21.62 34.79 -18.18
N THR A 310 20.30 34.77 -18.32
CA THR A 310 19.37 34.91 -17.20
C THR A 310 18.56 33.63 -17.09
N THR A 311 18.59 33.02 -15.91
CA THR A 311 17.83 31.81 -15.59
C THR A 311 16.48 32.18 -15.00
N ILE A 312 15.43 31.49 -15.45
CA ILE A 312 14.11 31.53 -14.80
C ILE A 312 14.02 30.31 -13.90
N SER A 313 14.02 30.52 -12.59
CA SER A 313 13.85 29.44 -11.61
C SER A 313 12.38 29.02 -11.51
N ARG A 314 12.15 27.73 -11.32
CA ARG A 314 10.85 27.14 -10.98
C ARG A 314 11.01 26.30 -9.73
N SER A 315 10.03 26.38 -8.83
CA SER A 315 9.98 25.49 -7.68
C SER A 315 9.52 24.10 -8.13
N ALA A 316 10.23 23.07 -7.70
CA ALA A 316 9.87 21.67 -7.87
C ALA A 316 10.11 20.92 -6.56
N SER A 317 9.49 19.76 -6.43
CA SER A 317 9.74 18.86 -5.30
C SER A 317 10.03 17.48 -5.86
N LEU A 318 11.19 16.94 -5.49
CA LEU A 318 11.57 15.57 -5.86
C LEU A 318 11.46 14.67 -4.63
N ARG A 319 11.13 13.41 -4.85
CA ARG A 319 11.10 12.42 -3.78
C ARG A 319 12.46 11.78 -3.61
N ARG A 320 12.85 11.55 -2.37
CA ARG A 320 13.98 10.71 -1.99
C ARG A 320 13.49 9.65 -1.02
N LEU A 321 13.96 8.42 -1.15
CA LEU A 321 13.73 7.40 -0.15
C LEU A 321 14.41 7.83 1.16
N LEU A 322 13.65 7.87 2.25
CA LEU A 322 14.20 8.09 3.59
C LEU A 322 14.59 6.75 4.21
N SER A 323 13.64 5.82 4.26
CA SER A 323 13.85 4.49 4.81
C SER A 323 12.74 3.52 4.39
N ARG A 324 13.05 2.22 4.43
CA ARG A 324 12.07 1.13 4.36
C ARG A 324 12.13 0.37 5.67
N VAL A 325 11.02 0.36 6.41
CA VAL A 325 10.97 -0.22 7.75
C VAL A 325 9.82 -1.22 7.85
N ASN A 326 10.14 -2.39 8.38
CA ASN A 326 9.16 -3.40 8.78
C ASN A 326 9.31 -3.62 10.29
N GLY A 327 8.22 -3.46 11.03
CA GLY A 327 8.14 -3.69 12.46
C GLY A 327 7.20 -4.85 12.77
N LYS A 328 7.44 -5.52 13.90
CA LYS A 328 6.57 -6.58 14.41
C LYS A 328 6.26 -6.33 15.88
N MET A 329 5.00 -6.48 16.27
CA MET A 329 4.55 -6.36 17.65
C MET A 329 3.83 -7.64 18.07
N LYS A 330 4.14 -8.15 19.26
CA LYS A 330 3.38 -9.22 19.88
C LYS A 330 2.30 -8.62 20.76
N VAL A 331 1.07 -9.06 20.58
CA VAL A 331 -0.10 -8.65 21.36
C VAL A 331 -0.65 -9.89 22.05
N ASN A 332 -0.80 -9.82 23.37
CA ASN A 332 -1.38 -10.90 24.15
C ASN A 332 -2.48 -10.35 25.04
N ASP A 333 -3.64 -10.99 25.06
CA ASP A 333 -4.75 -10.63 25.94
C ASP A 333 -5.61 -11.86 26.30
N HIS A 334 -6.47 -11.71 27.30
CA HIS A 334 -7.38 -12.77 27.73
C HIS A 334 -8.82 -12.39 27.41
N VAL A 335 -9.49 -13.25 26.65
CA VAL A 335 -10.86 -13.05 26.20
C VAL A 335 -11.79 -13.93 27.04
N ARG A 336 -12.75 -13.29 27.72
CA ARG A 336 -13.81 -13.98 28.47
C ARG A 336 -15.06 -14.12 27.62
N ILE A 337 -15.65 -15.31 27.61
CA ILE A 337 -16.95 -15.52 26.97
C ILE A 337 -18.06 -14.89 27.80
N GLN A 338 -19.09 -14.39 27.13
CA GLN A 338 -20.25 -13.79 27.81
C GLN A 338 -21.26 -14.85 28.28
N ASN A 339 -21.24 -16.06 27.72
CA ASN A 339 -22.23 -17.10 27.97
C ASN A 339 -21.67 -18.19 28.91
N LYS A 340 -21.89 -18.02 30.22
CA LYS A 340 -21.28 -18.86 31.27
C LYS A 340 -21.88 -20.26 31.40
N ASP A 341 -23.11 -20.44 30.94
CA ASP A 341 -23.91 -21.63 31.27
C ASP A 341 -23.54 -22.89 30.47
N ALA A 342 -22.81 -22.74 29.35
CA ALA A 342 -22.46 -23.86 28.46
C ALA A 342 -20.97 -24.26 28.49
N GLY A 343 -20.07 -23.34 28.84
CA GLY A 343 -18.61 -23.53 28.81
C GLY A 343 -18.04 -23.83 27.41
N ILE A 344 -16.76 -23.56 27.20
CA ILE A 344 -16.03 -23.92 25.97
C ILE A 344 -15.60 -25.38 26.05
N LEU A 345 -16.00 -26.20 25.07
CA LEU A 345 -15.49 -27.57 24.91
C LEU A 345 -14.30 -27.64 23.96
N GLN A 346 -14.34 -26.89 22.86
CA GLN A 346 -13.30 -26.94 21.82
C GLN A 346 -13.28 -25.64 21.00
N LEU A 347 -12.08 -25.16 20.65
CA LEU A 347 -11.91 -24.07 19.70
C LEU A 347 -11.91 -24.63 18.27
N LEU A 348 -12.65 -23.98 17.36
CA LEU A 348 -12.73 -24.38 15.95
C LEU A 348 -11.90 -23.48 15.05
N HIS A 349 -12.02 -22.16 15.21
CA HIS A 349 -11.36 -21.20 14.34
C HIS A 349 -11.17 -19.87 15.05
N SER A 350 -10.14 -19.12 14.64
CA SER A 350 -9.93 -17.74 15.08
C SER A 350 -9.51 -16.88 13.90
N GLN A 351 -10.11 -15.70 13.79
CA GLN A 351 -9.78 -14.70 12.78
C GLN A 351 -9.41 -13.38 13.46
N GLY A 352 -8.39 -12.71 12.94
CA GLY A 352 -7.91 -11.43 13.45
C GLY A 352 -7.81 -10.39 12.34
N THR A 353 -8.31 -9.18 12.60
CA THR A 353 -8.19 -8.04 11.69
C THR A 353 -7.59 -6.85 12.43
N VAL A 354 -6.52 -6.27 11.88
CA VAL A 354 -5.92 -5.05 12.43
C VAL A 354 -6.68 -3.83 11.95
N GLN A 355 -7.16 -3.01 12.88
CA GLN A 355 -7.79 -1.73 12.60
C GLN A 355 -6.88 -0.60 13.10
N PRO A 356 -6.19 0.12 12.21
CA PRO A 356 -5.49 1.36 12.58
C PRO A 356 -6.50 2.45 12.93
N ASP A 357 -6.24 3.20 13.99
CA ASP A 357 -7.08 4.31 14.46
C ASP A 357 -6.37 5.65 14.24
N ARG A 358 -5.11 5.75 14.69
CA ARG A 358 -4.33 6.99 14.62
C ARG A 358 -2.86 6.71 14.37
N GLN A 359 -2.20 7.65 13.69
CA GLN A 359 -0.75 7.71 13.57
C GLN A 359 -0.22 9.11 13.89
N GLU A 360 0.95 9.18 14.52
CA GLU A 360 1.66 10.44 14.84
C GLU A 360 3.16 10.32 14.57
N VAL A 361 3.74 11.34 13.93
CA VAL A 361 5.19 11.43 13.75
C VAL A 361 5.83 12.01 15.02
N THR A 362 6.83 11.30 15.55
CA THR A 362 7.61 11.66 16.74
C THR A 362 9.11 11.69 16.41
N GLU A 363 9.96 12.11 17.36
CA GLU A 363 11.43 12.12 17.15
C GLU A 363 12.02 10.71 16.97
N GLU A 364 11.36 9.69 17.55
CA GLU A 364 11.81 8.29 17.47
C GLU A 364 11.29 7.57 16.21
N GLY A 365 10.29 8.14 15.52
CA GLY A 365 9.74 7.61 14.28
C GLY A 365 8.23 7.84 14.14
N LEU A 366 7.48 6.79 13.84
CA LEU A 366 6.03 6.84 13.65
C LEU A 366 5.30 6.02 14.71
N GLU A 367 4.55 6.68 15.58
CA GLU A 367 3.70 6.04 16.57
C GLU A 367 2.34 5.67 15.96
N LEU A 368 1.91 4.44 16.21
CA LEU A 368 0.67 3.85 15.72
C LEU A 368 -0.20 3.45 16.90
N TRP A 369 -1.50 3.77 16.79
CA TRP A 369 -2.55 3.30 17.68
C TRP A 369 -3.64 2.65 16.87
N GLY A 370 -4.18 1.56 17.42
CA GLY A 370 -5.32 0.88 16.83
C GLY A 370 -5.77 -0.26 17.71
N SER A 371 -6.62 -1.12 17.15
CA SER A 371 -7.07 -2.33 17.82
C SER A 371 -7.00 -3.53 16.89
N LEU A 372 -6.68 -4.68 17.46
CA LEU A 372 -6.85 -5.97 16.84
C LEU A 372 -8.25 -6.48 17.18
N GLN A 373 -9.13 -6.59 16.18
CA GLN A 373 -10.40 -7.27 16.33
C GLN A 373 -10.19 -8.77 16.14
N VAL A 374 -10.57 -9.56 17.13
CA VAL A 374 -10.48 -11.03 17.09
C VAL A 374 -11.87 -11.61 17.17
N LYS A 375 -12.22 -12.49 16.24
CA LYS A 375 -13.42 -13.33 16.28
C LYS A 375 -13.03 -14.79 16.41
N VAL A 376 -13.64 -15.51 17.34
CA VAL A 376 -13.35 -16.92 17.61
C VAL A 376 -14.63 -17.73 17.51
N LEU A 377 -14.59 -18.86 16.81
CA LEU A 377 -15.65 -19.85 16.72
C LEU A 377 -15.29 -21.06 17.58
N TYR A 378 -16.22 -21.52 18.42
CA TYR A 378 -15.99 -22.60 19.38
C TYR A 378 -17.23 -23.48 19.59
N ILE A 379 -17.01 -24.69 20.10
CA ILE A 379 -18.04 -25.63 20.50
C ILE A 379 -18.37 -25.43 21.98
N THR A 380 -19.65 -25.43 22.32
CA THR A 380 -20.15 -25.32 23.69
C THR A 380 -20.66 -26.67 24.22
N GLY A 381 -20.80 -26.78 25.55
CA GLY A 381 -21.40 -27.96 26.18
C GLY A 381 -22.93 -28.01 26.16
N ALA A 382 -23.60 -27.07 25.48
CA ALA A 382 -25.05 -27.05 25.38
C ALA A 382 -25.53 -27.88 24.17
N ASP A 383 -26.43 -28.83 24.42
CA ASP A 383 -27.01 -29.69 23.39
C ASP A 383 -27.86 -28.88 22.37
N ASP A 384 -28.51 -27.81 22.81
CA ASP A 384 -29.40 -26.98 21.97
C ASP A 384 -28.63 -25.93 21.12
N MET A 385 -27.40 -25.59 21.50
CA MET A 385 -26.56 -24.60 20.81
C MET A 385 -25.08 -25.01 20.86
N PRO A 386 -24.70 -26.05 20.10
CA PRO A 386 -23.37 -26.61 20.18
C PRO A 386 -22.27 -25.69 19.63
N TYR A 387 -22.59 -24.65 18.84
CA TYR A 387 -21.58 -23.73 18.28
C TYR A 387 -21.86 -22.28 18.64
N ALA A 388 -20.85 -21.60 19.16
CA ALA A 388 -20.93 -20.19 19.52
C ALA A 388 -19.70 -19.43 19.06
N SER A 389 -19.81 -18.10 19.04
CA SER A 389 -18.70 -17.22 18.75
C SER A 389 -18.46 -16.20 19.85
N ALA A 390 -17.23 -15.72 19.92
CA ALA A 390 -16.81 -14.65 20.80
C ALA A 390 -16.01 -13.64 19.97
N ALA A 391 -16.20 -12.35 20.28
CA ALA A 391 -15.44 -11.27 19.69
C ALA A 391 -14.73 -10.47 20.79
N ALA A 392 -13.50 -10.05 20.51
CA ALA A 392 -12.72 -9.20 21.39
C ALA A 392 -12.00 -8.12 20.59
N GLN A 393 -11.74 -6.99 21.25
CA GLN A 393 -10.94 -5.91 20.70
C GLN A 393 -9.74 -5.70 21.62
N ILE A 394 -8.54 -5.91 21.09
CA ILE A 394 -7.30 -5.79 21.84
C ILE A 394 -6.57 -4.54 21.35
N PRO A 395 -6.46 -3.47 22.15
CA PRO A 395 -5.76 -2.27 21.73
C PRO A 395 -4.26 -2.53 21.60
N TYR A 396 -3.63 -1.91 20.62
CA TYR A 396 -2.18 -1.93 20.45
C TYR A 396 -1.64 -0.51 20.33
N HIS A 397 -0.37 -0.36 20.72
CA HIS A 397 0.41 0.84 20.53
C HIS A 397 1.82 0.43 20.18
N TYR A 398 2.31 0.91 19.03
CA TYR A 398 3.59 0.51 18.48
C TYR A 398 4.32 1.70 17.84
N THR A 399 5.64 1.74 18.01
CA THR A 399 6.51 2.76 17.40
C THR A 399 7.35 2.11 16.30
N LEU A 400 7.14 2.53 15.06
CA LEU A 400 8.02 2.23 13.93
C LEU A 400 9.22 3.18 13.96
N GLU A 401 10.41 2.63 14.20
CA GLU A 401 11.65 3.40 14.26
C GLU A 401 12.06 3.87 12.84
N ILE A 402 11.82 5.15 12.54
CA ILE A 402 12.17 5.78 11.26
C ILE A 402 13.02 7.02 11.58
N PRO A 403 14.36 6.89 11.62
CA PRO A 403 15.23 7.97 12.02
C PRO A 403 15.09 9.21 11.13
N GLY A 404 14.86 10.35 11.77
CA GLY A 404 14.80 11.64 11.11
C GLY A 404 13.48 11.93 10.37
N LEU A 405 12.42 11.17 10.63
CA LEU A 405 11.09 11.40 10.04
C LEU A 405 10.51 12.77 10.41
N GLU A 406 9.99 13.49 9.43
CA GLU A 406 9.32 14.79 9.58
C GLU A 406 7.83 14.69 9.27
N LYS A 407 7.02 15.69 9.68
CA LYS A 407 5.55 15.64 9.50
C LYS A 407 5.11 15.75 8.05
N GLU A 408 5.97 16.33 7.22
CA GLU A 408 5.77 16.53 5.79
C GLU A 408 6.21 15.33 4.93
N ASP A 409 6.88 14.34 5.55
CA ASP A 409 7.31 13.11 4.87
C ASP A 409 6.09 12.22 4.56
N ILE A 410 6.15 11.52 3.43
CA ILE A 410 5.08 10.62 2.97
C ILE A 410 5.35 9.23 3.53
N CYS A 411 4.48 8.75 4.41
CA CYS A 411 4.52 7.39 4.95
C CYS A 411 3.12 6.77 4.83
N ASP A 412 3.03 5.66 4.11
CA ASP A 412 1.84 4.82 4.09
C ASP A 412 2.15 3.54 4.87
N VAL A 413 1.38 3.28 5.93
CA VAL A 413 1.63 2.16 6.85
C VAL A 413 0.65 1.05 6.55
N LYS A 414 1.20 -0.11 6.24
CA LYS A 414 0.46 -1.34 6.04
C LYS A 414 0.49 -2.14 7.33
N CYS A 415 -0.67 -2.59 7.78
CA CYS A 415 -0.82 -3.40 8.98
C CYS A 415 -1.50 -4.71 8.63
N SER A 416 -0.96 -5.83 9.09
CA SER A 416 -1.60 -7.15 8.97
C SER A 416 -1.33 -8.01 10.20
N VAL A 417 -2.13 -9.07 10.35
CA VAL A 417 -1.87 -10.13 11.32
C VAL A 417 -1.00 -11.17 10.63
N GLU A 418 0.22 -11.41 11.12
CA GLU A 418 1.10 -12.48 10.60
C GLU A 418 0.84 -13.81 11.29
N GLN A 419 0.46 -13.76 12.57
CA GLN A 419 0.14 -14.97 13.32
C GLN A 419 -0.96 -14.66 14.31
N LEU A 420 -1.95 -15.54 14.42
CA LEU A 420 -2.97 -15.52 15.46
C LEU A 420 -3.06 -16.93 16.06
N GLN A 421 -2.87 -17.02 17.36
CA GLN A 421 -3.05 -18.24 18.11
C GLN A 421 -4.00 -17.98 19.27
N VAL A 422 -5.09 -18.75 19.31
CA VAL A 422 -6.03 -18.72 20.43
C VAL A 422 -5.97 -20.07 21.12
N THR A 423 -5.72 -20.06 22.43
CA THR A 423 -5.69 -21.26 23.26
C THR A 423 -6.69 -21.15 24.39
N MET A 424 -7.40 -22.25 24.66
CA MET A 424 -8.31 -22.33 25.80
C MET A 424 -7.50 -22.38 27.10
N LEU A 425 -7.79 -21.49 28.04
CA LEU A 425 -7.22 -21.55 29.40
C LEU A 425 -8.10 -22.40 30.31
N ASP A 426 -9.40 -22.10 30.31
CA ASP A 426 -10.44 -22.84 31.02
C ASP A 426 -11.76 -22.81 30.22
N GLY A 427 -12.87 -23.21 30.86
CA GLY A 427 -14.18 -23.24 30.20
C GLY A 427 -14.80 -21.86 29.92
N GLU A 428 -14.20 -20.76 30.39
CA GLU A 428 -14.73 -19.39 30.26
C GLU A 428 -13.72 -18.39 29.64
N GLU A 429 -12.42 -18.71 29.66
CA GLU A 429 -11.33 -17.85 29.24
C GLU A 429 -10.49 -18.45 28.10
N MET A 430 -10.16 -17.58 27.14
CA MET A 430 -9.25 -17.87 26.03
C MET A 430 -8.04 -16.94 26.11
N ASP A 431 -6.85 -17.48 25.95
CA ASP A 431 -5.61 -16.74 25.76
C ASP A 431 -5.40 -16.48 24.28
N VAL A 432 -5.34 -15.21 23.91
CA VAL A 432 -5.13 -14.77 22.52
C VAL A 432 -3.72 -14.22 22.40
N LYS A 433 -2.94 -14.79 21.49
CA LYS A 433 -1.59 -14.34 21.14
C LYS A 433 -1.53 -14.04 19.65
N ALA A 434 -1.22 -12.79 19.32
CA ALA A 434 -1.10 -12.34 17.94
C ALA A 434 0.25 -11.69 17.68
N VAL A 435 0.76 -11.84 16.45
CA VAL A 435 1.90 -11.10 15.92
C VAL A 435 1.37 -10.19 14.83
N LEU A 436 1.45 -8.88 15.09
CA LEU A 436 1.09 -7.83 14.14
C LEU A 436 2.34 -7.39 13.39
N VAL A 437 2.21 -7.16 12.08
CA VAL A 437 3.29 -6.65 11.24
C VAL A 437 2.89 -5.30 10.68
N PHE A 438 3.83 -4.37 10.75
CA PHE A 438 3.69 -3.00 10.28
C PHE A 438 4.78 -2.74 9.24
N GLY A 439 4.43 -2.45 8.00
CA GLY A 439 5.38 -2.16 6.92
C GLY A 439 5.14 -0.77 6.35
N THR A 440 6.20 0.01 6.14
CA THR A 440 6.10 1.32 5.50
C THR A 440 7.35 1.67 4.70
N ILE A 441 7.15 2.47 3.66
CA ILE A 441 8.21 3.10 2.88
C ILE A 441 8.06 4.61 3.08
N ALA A 442 9.05 5.21 3.74
CA ALA A 442 9.08 6.63 4.01
C ALA A 442 9.78 7.38 2.88
N PHE A 443 9.08 8.34 2.27
CA PHE A 443 9.64 9.24 1.27
C PHE A 443 9.73 10.66 1.80
N ARG A 444 10.86 11.32 1.54
CA ARG A 444 11.04 12.75 1.79
C ARG A 444 10.83 13.55 0.52
N ASN A 445 10.03 14.60 0.63
CA ASN A 445 9.94 15.63 -0.40
C ASN A 445 11.07 16.65 -0.24
N ILE A 446 11.95 16.72 -1.24
CA ILE A 446 13.06 17.66 -1.30
C ILE A 446 12.64 18.83 -2.21
N PRO A 447 12.35 20.02 -1.64
CA PRO A 447 12.10 21.21 -2.44
C PRO A 447 13.39 21.66 -3.12
N LEU A 448 13.31 21.90 -4.43
CA LEU A 448 14.42 22.35 -5.27
C LEU A 448 13.99 23.52 -6.13
N GLU A 449 14.87 24.50 -6.29
CA GLU A 449 14.74 25.50 -7.34
C GLU A 449 15.45 25.00 -8.59
N LEU A 450 14.66 24.55 -9.57
CA LEU A 450 15.16 24.09 -10.86
C LEU A 450 15.23 25.25 -11.85
N ILE A 451 16.20 25.23 -12.75
CA ILE A 451 16.25 26.17 -13.88
C ILE A 451 15.23 25.71 -14.91
N GLY A 452 14.13 26.47 -15.02
CA GLY A 452 13.04 26.17 -15.96
C GLY A 452 13.33 26.64 -17.38
N ASP A 453 13.97 27.81 -17.52
CA ASP A 453 14.33 28.40 -18.81
C ASP A 453 15.60 29.26 -18.72
N VAL A 454 16.27 29.46 -19.87
CA VAL A 454 17.51 30.23 -20.01
C VAL A 454 17.38 31.24 -21.14
N ILE A 455 17.23 32.51 -20.76
CA ILE A 455 17.19 33.63 -21.70
C ILE A 455 18.62 34.06 -21.98
N ALA A 456 19.02 34.01 -23.26
CA ALA A 456 20.31 34.48 -23.72
C ALA A 456 20.19 35.87 -24.38
N ALA A 457 20.98 36.82 -23.92
CA ALA A 457 21.09 38.16 -24.48
C ALA A 457 22.53 38.44 -24.95
N PRO A 458 22.75 39.40 -25.87
CA PRO A 458 24.08 39.89 -26.18
C PRO A 458 24.79 40.38 -24.91
N LEU A 459 26.12 40.22 -24.86
CA LEU A 459 26.91 40.71 -23.73
C LEU A 459 26.72 42.22 -23.53
N ASP A 460 26.66 42.63 -22.26
CA ASP A 460 26.61 44.03 -21.89
C ASP A 460 27.96 44.71 -22.17
N THR A 461 28.01 45.49 -23.24
CA THR A 461 29.20 46.20 -23.72
C THR A 461 29.70 47.24 -22.71
N HIS A 462 28.83 47.81 -21.88
CA HIS A 462 29.24 48.73 -20.82
C HIS A 462 29.93 47.99 -19.68
N LYS A 463 29.36 46.88 -19.19
CA LYS A 463 30.01 46.04 -18.17
C LYS A 463 31.37 45.55 -18.64
N LEU A 464 31.45 45.00 -19.85
CA LEU A 464 32.72 44.58 -20.45
C LEU A 464 33.72 45.73 -20.59
N GLY A 465 33.28 46.95 -20.89
CA GLY A 465 34.15 48.13 -20.97
C GLY A 465 34.78 48.53 -19.63
N THR A 466 34.13 48.19 -18.51
CA THR A 466 34.66 48.46 -17.16
C THR A 466 35.64 47.40 -16.65
N LEU A 467 35.62 46.20 -17.26
CA LEU A 467 36.53 45.12 -16.87
C LEU A 467 37.92 45.33 -17.48
N PRO A 468 39.00 45.27 -16.67
CA PRO A 468 40.36 45.36 -17.18
C PRO A 468 40.68 44.17 -18.10
N GLY A 469 41.40 44.42 -19.20
CA GLY A 469 41.75 43.37 -20.17
C GLY A 469 42.58 42.23 -19.57
N MET A 470 43.49 42.56 -18.66
CA MET A 470 44.30 41.62 -17.89
C MET A 470 44.51 42.22 -16.50
N THR A 471 44.27 41.46 -15.44
CA THR A 471 44.45 41.91 -14.06
C THR A 471 44.93 40.77 -13.16
N ILE A 472 45.59 41.13 -12.06
CA ILE A 472 45.86 40.20 -10.96
C ILE A 472 44.73 40.37 -9.94
N TYR A 473 43.84 39.39 -9.88
CA TYR A 473 42.79 39.30 -8.88
C TYR A 473 43.34 38.70 -7.59
N ILE A 474 42.99 39.29 -6.44
CA ILE A 474 43.37 38.76 -5.13
C ILE A 474 42.14 38.06 -4.55
N VAL A 475 42.23 36.75 -4.34
CA VAL A 475 41.16 35.90 -3.83
C VAL A 475 40.70 36.40 -2.47
N LYS A 476 39.40 36.57 -2.31
CA LYS A 476 38.75 36.97 -1.05
C LYS A 476 38.15 35.75 -0.34
N PRO A 477 37.88 35.84 0.97
CA PRO A 477 37.11 34.81 1.67
C PRO A 477 35.76 34.54 0.97
N GLY A 478 35.49 33.29 0.60
CA GLY A 478 34.28 32.86 -0.11
C GLY A 478 34.36 32.89 -1.64
N ASP A 479 35.47 33.34 -2.22
CA ASP A 479 35.69 33.23 -3.67
C ASP A 479 36.01 31.78 -4.07
N ASN A 480 35.50 31.38 -5.24
CA ASN A 480 35.85 30.15 -5.92
C ASN A 480 36.02 30.44 -7.42
N LEU A 481 36.61 29.51 -8.18
CA LEU A 481 36.85 29.70 -9.61
C LEU A 481 35.55 29.98 -10.37
N TRP A 482 34.43 29.39 -9.95
CA TRP A 482 33.10 29.60 -10.54
C TRP A 482 32.63 31.06 -10.47
N ASN A 483 32.62 31.65 -9.27
CA ASN A 483 32.19 33.03 -9.05
C ASN A 483 33.11 34.04 -9.72
N ILE A 484 34.43 33.75 -9.75
CA ILE A 484 35.40 34.57 -10.48
C ILE A 484 35.17 34.46 -11.99
N GLY A 485 34.99 33.24 -12.52
CA GLY A 485 34.67 32.98 -13.91
C GLY A 485 33.40 33.71 -14.36
N LYS A 486 32.33 33.56 -13.60
CA LYS A 486 31.04 34.26 -13.80
C LYS A 486 31.19 35.77 -13.82
N ARG A 487 32.05 36.34 -12.95
CA ARG A 487 32.29 37.79 -12.88
C ARG A 487 33.07 38.34 -14.06
N TYR A 488 34.01 37.55 -14.60
CA TYR A 488 34.92 37.98 -15.68
C TYR A 488 34.59 37.37 -17.05
N TYR A 489 33.44 36.68 -17.15
CA TYR A 489 32.98 35.95 -18.34
C TYR A 489 34.05 34.97 -18.85
N LEU A 490 34.64 34.20 -17.94
CA LEU A 490 35.68 33.22 -18.26
C LEU A 490 35.23 31.79 -17.98
N PRO A 491 35.60 30.82 -18.84
CA PRO A 491 35.54 29.41 -18.52
C PRO A 491 36.36 29.10 -17.26
N VAL A 492 35.84 28.25 -16.38
CA VAL A 492 36.57 27.80 -15.17
C VAL A 492 37.87 27.10 -15.58
N GLU A 493 37.80 26.26 -16.61
CA GLU A 493 38.97 25.58 -17.17
C GLU A 493 40.05 26.58 -17.60
N ARG A 494 39.64 27.66 -18.27
CA ARG A 494 40.59 28.68 -18.73
C ARG A 494 41.25 29.41 -17.57
N LEU A 495 40.50 29.72 -16.52
CA LEU A 495 41.03 30.29 -15.28
C LEU A 495 42.06 29.38 -14.61
N ARG A 496 41.79 28.07 -14.61
CA ARG A 496 42.67 27.04 -14.05
C ARG A 496 43.98 26.94 -14.82
N GLU A 497 43.90 26.80 -16.15
CA GLU A 497 45.05 26.73 -17.05
C GLU A 497 45.94 27.98 -16.94
N LEU A 498 45.34 29.17 -16.95
CA LEU A 498 46.08 30.44 -16.92
C LEU A 498 46.88 30.65 -15.63
N ASN A 499 46.51 29.94 -14.57
CA ASN A 499 47.09 30.04 -13.23
C ASN A 499 47.80 28.76 -12.79
N GLU A 500 47.96 27.78 -13.69
CA GLU A 500 48.62 26.49 -13.43
C GLU A 500 48.09 25.80 -12.16
N LEU A 501 46.78 25.91 -11.90
CA LEU A 501 46.16 25.37 -10.71
C LEU A 501 45.94 23.86 -10.86
N THR A 502 46.31 23.10 -9.84
CA THR A 502 46.10 21.64 -9.77
C THR A 502 44.79 21.24 -9.09
N SER A 503 44.07 22.21 -8.51
CA SER A 503 42.79 22.03 -7.83
C SER A 503 41.93 23.28 -7.94
N ASP A 504 40.62 23.13 -7.74
CA ASP A 504 39.66 24.24 -7.72
C ASP A 504 39.62 25.00 -6.37
N GLU A 505 40.35 24.50 -5.37
CA GLU A 505 40.49 25.15 -4.07
C GLU A 505 41.35 26.42 -4.17
N LEU A 506 40.79 27.54 -3.69
CA LEU A 506 41.45 28.84 -3.65
C LEU A 506 41.72 29.27 -2.21
N THR A 507 42.90 29.83 -1.97
CA THR A 507 43.26 30.38 -0.64
C THR A 507 43.06 31.90 -0.61
N PRO A 508 42.43 32.48 0.43
CA PRO A 508 42.33 33.92 0.56
C PRO A 508 43.71 34.60 0.51
N GLY A 509 43.86 35.64 -0.32
CA GLY A 509 45.13 36.32 -0.57
C GLY A 509 45.94 35.75 -1.74
N GLN A 510 45.54 34.60 -2.31
CA GLN A 510 46.13 34.06 -3.54
C GLN A 510 45.93 35.03 -4.71
N LYS A 511 46.95 35.16 -5.54
CA LYS A 511 46.94 36.02 -6.73
C LYS A 511 46.59 35.16 -7.94
N LEU A 512 45.48 35.48 -8.59
CA LEU A 512 45.06 34.86 -9.84
C LEU A 512 45.19 35.86 -10.98
N LEU A 513 45.86 35.46 -12.05
CA LEU A 513 45.81 36.14 -13.31
C LEU A 513 44.44 35.92 -13.95
N VAL A 514 43.77 37.01 -14.30
CA VAL A 514 42.43 37.00 -14.92
C VAL A 514 42.50 37.85 -16.18
N VAL A 515 42.09 37.27 -17.31
CA VAL A 515 42.04 37.94 -18.62
C VAL A 515 40.58 38.05 -19.02
N LYS A 516 40.11 39.23 -19.40
CA LYS A 516 38.70 39.44 -19.76
C LYS A 516 38.25 38.49 -20.88
N GLY A 517 37.09 37.82 -20.70
CA GLY A 517 36.45 37.01 -21.74
C GLY A 517 35.86 37.84 -22.89
N GLY A 518 35.83 37.27 -24.11
CA GLY A 518 35.30 37.91 -25.33
C GLY A 518 36.35 38.53 -26.27
N MET A 519 37.64 38.30 -26.04
CA MET A 519 38.74 38.61 -26.96
C MET A 519 39.43 37.32 -27.45
N VAL A 520 38.75 36.52 -28.27
CA VAL A 520 39.38 35.59 -29.23
C VAL A 520 38.54 35.60 -30.49
#